data_AF-A0A527ZC42-F1
#
_entry.id   AF-A0A527ZC42-F1
#
_cell.length_a   1.000
_cell.length_b   1.000
_cell.length_c   1.000
_cell.angle_alpha   90.00
_cell.angle_beta   90.00
_cell.angle_gamma   90.00
#
_symmetry.space_group_name_H-M   'P 1'
#
loop_
_entity.id
_entity.type
_entity.pdbx_description
1 polymer ?
#
loop_
_entity_poly.entity_id
_entity_poly.type
_entity_poly.pdbx_seq_one_letter_code
_entity_poly.pdbx_strand_id
1 'polypeptide(L)'
;THILSLTPLRRIVKDYYMICESYYDAIRTSTPSQIEAIDMGRRGLHNEGSQTLMDRLAGKIDIDFDTARRLFTLVCVLHWR
;
A
#
# COMPACT_ATOMS: atom_id res chain seq x y z
N THR A 1 -14.08 -1.87 -21.64
CA THR A 1 -13.44 -1.01 -20.62
C THR A 1 -13.77 -1.53 -19.24
N HIS A 2 -12.78 -1.78 -18.39
CA HIS A 2 -13.01 -2.13 -16.97
C HIS A 2 -12.90 -0.87 -16.12
N ILE A 3 -13.89 -0.62 -15.26
CA ILE A 3 -13.87 0.48 -14.28
C ILE A 3 -13.59 -0.13 -12.91
N LEU A 4 -12.60 0.43 -12.21
CA LEU A 4 -12.24 0.05 -10.84
C LEU A 4 -12.58 1.20 -9.89
N SER A 5 -13.50 0.95 -8.95
CA SER A 5 -13.76 1.91 -7.87
C SER A 5 -12.60 1.88 -6.86
N LEU A 6 -12.08 3.06 -6.54
CA LEU A 6 -11.00 3.23 -5.55
C LEU A 6 -11.51 3.40 -4.11
N THR A 7 -12.82 3.53 -3.90
CA THR A 7 -13.41 3.67 -2.56
C THR A 7 -12.94 2.58 -1.58
N PRO A 8 -12.86 1.27 -1.96
CA PRO A 8 -12.35 0.23 -1.07
C PRO A 8 -10.88 0.40 -0.66
N LEU A 9 -10.07 1.10 -1.47
CA LEU A 9 -8.64 1.32 -1.19
C LEU A 9 -8.39 2.58 -0.36
N ARG A 10 -9.36 3.48 -0.22
CA ARG A 10 -9.18 4.82 0.35
C ARG A 10 -8.52 4.80 1.74
N ARG A 11 -9.00 3.94 2.63
CA ARG A 11 -8.45 3.82 3.99
C ARG A 11 -7.01 3.32 3.97
N ILE A 12 -6.77 2.21 3.26
CA ILE A 12 -5.44 1.58 3.21
C ILE A 12 -4.42 2.52 2.57
N VAL A 13 -4.79 3.24 1.50
CA VAL A 13 -3.92 4.25 0.88
C VAL A 13 -3.55 5.34 1.87
N LYS A 14 -4.51 5.82 2.68
CA LYS A 14 -4.24 6.81 3.72
C LYS A 14 -3.32 6.29 4.80
N ASP A 15 -3.61 5.12 5.34
CA ASP A 15 -2.82 4.51 6.40
C ASP A 15 -1.40 4.20 5.88
N TYR A 16 -1.28 3.72 4.64
CA TYR A 16 0.01 3.46 3.97
C TYR A 16 0.85 4.74 3.80
N TYR A 17 0.23 5.86 3.46
CA TYR A 17 0.95 7.12 3.36
C TYR A 17 1.45 7.60 4.73
N MET A 18 0.58 7.60 5.74
CA MET A 18 0.93 8.04 7.10
C MET A 18 2.11 7.22 7.67
N ILE A 19 2.15 5.91 7.42
CA ILE A 19 3.25 5.07 7.90
C ILE A 19 4.53 5.27 7.07
N CYS A 20 4.42 5.66 5.79
CA CYS A 20 5.60 6.03 5.00
C CYS A 20 6.24 7.33 5.51
N GLU A 21 5.44 8.32 5.90
CA GLU A 21 5.94 9.53 6.58
C GLU A 21 6.60 9.16 7.92
N SER A 22 5.93 8.35 8.74
CA SER A 22 6.47 7.87 10.02
C SER A 22 7.78 7.11 9.84
N TYR A 23 7.88 6.28 8.80
CA TYR A 23 9.11 5.56 8.46
C TYR A 23 10.23 6.52 8.07
N TYR A 24 9.93 7.54 7.26
CA TYR A 24 10.90 8.54 6.83
C TYR A 24 11.45 9.38 8.00
N ASP A 25 10.62 9.70 8.98
CA ASP A 25 11.07 10.39 10.20
C ASP A 25 11.90 9.46 11.10
N ALA A 26 11.49 8.20 11.22
CA ALA A 26 12.16 7.21 12.05
C ALA A 26 13.58 6.90 11.57
N ILE A 27 13.82 6.76 10.25
CA ILE A 27 15.17 6.46 9.72
C ILE A 27 16.21 7.53 10.05
N ARG A 28 15.78 8.75 10.42
CA ARG A 28 16.67 9.87 10.77
C ARG A 28 17.05 9.90 12.25
N THR A 29 16.23 9.31 13.13
CA THR A 29 16.29 9.60 14.57
C THR A 29 16.07 8.40 15.49
N SER A 30 15.45 7.32 15.00
CA SER A 30 15.01 6.19 15.82
C SER A 30 16.03 5.05 15.86
N THR A 31 15.87 4.13 16.82
CA THR A 31 16.71 2.93 16.90
C THR A 31 16.41 1.95 15.76
N PRO A 32 17.34 1.05 15.38
CA PRO A 32 17.09 0.04 14.36
C PRO A 32 15.84 -0.82 14.63
N SER A 33 15.58 -1.18 15.90
CA SER A 33 14.41 -1.97 16.27
C SER A 33 13.09 -1.21 16.08
N GLN A 34 13.06 0.10 16.33
CA GLN A 34 11.90 0.94 16.08
C GLN A 34 11.66 1.14 14.59
N ILE A 35 12.73 1.35 13.80
CA ILE A 35 12.65 1.45 12.34
C ILE A 35 12.08 0.16 11.74
N GLU A 36 12.56 -1.01 12.21
CA GLU A 36 12.07 -2.31 11.75
C GLU A 36 10.59 -2.51 12.09
N ALA A 37 10.16 -2.15 13.31
CA ALA A 37 8.75 -2.24 13.69
C ALA A 37 7.84 -1.40 12.77
N ILE A 38 8.26 -0.18 12.43
CA ILE A 38 7.52 0.69 11.51
C ILE A 38 7.54 0.12 10.08
N ASP A 39 8.70 -0.36 9.62
CA ASP A 39 8.82 -0.97 8.29
C ASP A 39 7.96 -2.23 8.13
N MET A 40 7.85 -3.04 9.18
CA MET A 40 6.94 -4.19 9.21
C MET A 40 5.48 -3.76 9.03
N GLY A 41 5.05 -2.70 9.73
CA GLY A 41 3.71 -2.11 9.53
C GLY A 41 3.52 -1.57 8.11
N ARG A 42 4.52 -0.88 7.57
CA ARG A 42 4.52 -0.36 6.19
C ARG A 42 4.36 -1.49 5.16
N ARG A 43 5.12 -2.58 5.32
CA ARG A 43 5.00 -3.78 4.48
C ARG A 43 3.64 -4.45 4.63
N GLY A 44 3.09 -4.50 5.83
CA GLY A 44 1.75 -5.01 6.11
C GLY A 44 0.66 -4.26 5.34
N LEU A 45 0.64 -2.93 5.43
CA LEU A 45 -0.32 -2.09 4.72
C LEU A 45 -0.16 -2.18 3.19
N HIS A 46 1.07 -2.29 2.69
CA HIS A 46 1.32 -2.52 1.27
C HIS A 46 0.73 -3.84 0.79
N ASN A 47 0.93 -4.91 1.58
CA ASN A 47 0.39 -6.24 1.28
C ASN A 47 -1.15 -6.25 1.32
N GLU A 48 -1.76 -5.61 2.32
CA GLU A 48 -3.22 -5.49 2.46
C GLU A 48 -3.84 -4.74 1.26
N GLY A 49 -3.22 -3.64 0.85
CA GLY A 49 -3.65 -2.87 -0.32
C GLY A 49 -3.53 -3.66 -1.62
N SER A 50 -2.45 -4.46 -1.74
CA SER A 50 -2.21 -5.32 -2.90
C SER A 50 -3.23 -6.46 -2.98
N GLN A 51 -3.53 -7.11 -1.85
CA GLN A 51 -4.56 -8.15 -1.78
C GLN A 51 -5.94 -7.57 -2.13
N THR A 52 -6.29 -6.42 -1.54
CA THR A 52 -7.53 -5.72 -1.86
C THR A 52 -7.63 -5.44 -3.35
N LEU A 53 -6.55 -4.96 -3.99
CA LEU A 53 -6.51 -4.71 -5.42
C LEU A 53 -6.78 -5.98 -6.24
N MET A 54 -6.13 -7.10 -5.89
CA MET A 54 -6.37 -8.40 -6.53
C MET A 54 -7.84 -8.82 -6.39
N ASP A 55 -8.40 -8.75 -5.19
CA ASP A 55 -9.79 -9.13 -4.92
C ASP A 55 -10.79 -8.28 -5.72
N ARG A 56 -10.48 -7.00 -5.95
CA ARG A 56 -11.32 -6.12 -6.78
C ARG A 56 -11.22 -6.41 -8.28
N LEU A 57 -10.12 -7.00 -8.73
CA LEU A 57 -9.84 -7.36 -10.11
C LEU A 57 -10.20 -8.82 -10.45
N ALA A 58 -10.38 -9.67 -9.44
CA ALA A 58 -10.77 -11.06 -9.60
C ALA A 58 -11.98 -11.22 -10.54
N GLY A 59 -11.87 -12.18 -11.47
CA GLY A 59 -12.88 -12.43 -12.52
C GLY A 59 -12.90 -11.40 -13.65
N LYS A 60 -12.02 -10.39 -13.65
CA LYS A 60 -11.87 -9.40 -14.73
C LYS A 60 -10.46 -9.41 -15.31
N ILE A 61 -9.45 -9.36 -14.45
CA ILE A 61 -8.04 -9.32 -14.80
C ILE A 61 -7.30 -10.21 -13.80
N ASP A 62 -6.57 -11.19 -14.31
CA ASP A 62 -5.68 -12.02 -13.50
C ASP A 62 -4.33 -11.33 -13.35
N ILE A 63 -3.85 -11.20 -12.12
CA ILE A 63 -2.56 -10.60 -11.79
C ILE A 63 -1.93 -11.37 -10.63
N ASP A 64 -0.61 -11.51 -10.66
CA ASP A 64 0.13 -12.03 -9.52
C ASP A 64 0.31 -10.96 -8.43
N PHE A 65 0.69 -11.41 -7.23
CA PHE A 65 0.82 -10.53 -6.07
C PHE A 65 1.93 -9.49 -6.22
N ASP A 66 3.04 -9.80 -6.90
CA ASP A 66 4.14 -8.85 -7.11
C ASP A 66 3.72 -7.73 -8.08
N THR A 67 2.94 -8.09 -9.10
CA THR A 67 2.29 -7.13 -10.00
C THR A 67 1.28 -6.28 -9.25
N ALA A 68 0.43 -6.88 -8.41
CA ALA A 68 -0.53 -6.15 -7.56
C ALA A 68 0.16 -5.16 -6.64
N ARG A 69 1.30 -5.54 -6.03
CA ARG A 69 2.15 -4.66 -5.24
C ARG A 69 2.66 -3.45 -6.00
N ARG A 70 3.14 -3.65 -7.22
CA ARG A 70 3.60 -2.54 -8.08
C ARG A 70 2.44 -1.62 -8.47
N LEU A 71 1.29 -2.18 -8.80
CA LEU A 71 0.09 -1.41 -9.11
C LEU A 71 -0.44 -0.64 -7.91
N PHE A 72 -0.45 -1.23 -6.71
CA PHE A 72 -0.85 -0.54 -5.48
C PHE A 72 0.06 0.67 -5.21
N THR A 73 1.37 0.54 -5.40
CA THR A 73 2.29 1.69 -5.34
C THR A 73 1.89 2.80 -6.31
N LEU A 74 1.56 2.47 -7.55
CA LEU A 74 1.11 3.46 -8.54
C LEU A 74 -0.21 4.12 -8.12
N VAL A 75 -1.16 3.34 -7.59
CA VAL A 75 -2.42 3.87 -7.05
C VAL A 75 -2.14 4.87 -5.93
N CYS A 76 -1.28 4.53 -4.97
CA CYS A 76 -0.89 5.44 -3.88
C CYS A 76 -0.30 6.74 -4.42
N VAL A 77 0.65 6.68 -5.37
CA VAL A 77 1.30 7.88 -5.91
C VAL A 77 0.34 8.76 -6.72
N LEU A 78 -0.60 8.17 -7.46
CA LEU A 78 -1.50 8.91 -8.35
C LEU A 78 -2.76 9.45 -7.66
N HIS A 79 -3.22 8.81 -6.57
CA HIS A 79 -4.48 9.14 -5.90
C HIS A 79 -4.30 9.74 -4.51
N TRP A 80 -3.06 9.98 -4.08
CA TRP A 80 -2.78 10.73 -2.86
C TRP A 80 -2.96 12.24 -3.10
N ARG A 81 -4.21 12.70 -3.05
CA ARG A 81 -4.64 14.08 -2.83
C ARG A 81 -6.02 14.13 -2.18
#